data_AF-A0A9P4QVT9-F1
#
_entry.id   AF-A0A9P4QVT9-F1
#
_cell.length_a   1.000
_cell.length_b   1.000
_cell.length_c   1.000
_cell.angle_alpha   90.00
_cell.angle_beta   90.00
_cell.angle_gamma   90.00
#
_symmetry.space_group_name_H-M   'P 1'
#
loop_
_entity.id
_entity.type
_entity.pdbx_description
1 polymer ?
#
loop_
_entity_poly.entity_id
_entity_poly.type
_entity_poly.pdbx_seq_one_letter_code
_entity_poly.pdbx_strand_id
1 'polypeptide(L)'
;MKFLVHTGKYLWFLTVLLGCTATALCYTPDGSLSNDLSCDPTANESICCEMGFSCTSSRFCLKEGHANSSGLAFDGVYIRGTCTDSSWASAECGGNCVKGIVP
;
A
#
# COMPACT_ATOMS: atom_id res chain seq x y z
N MET A 1 44.38 -33.65 1.14
CA MET A 1 44.17 -33.40 2.59
C MET A 1 42.68 -33.18 2.80
N LYS A 2 42.08 -33.89 3.75
CA LYS A 2 40.63 -34.10 3.89
C LYS A 2 40.13 -33.14 4.98
N PHE A 3 39.50 -32.03 4.61
CA PHE A 3 38.82 -31.17 5.59
C PHE A 3 37.50 -31.83 5.96
N LEU A 4 37.55 -32.62 7.05
CA LEU A 4 36.37 -33.12 7.73
C LEU A 4 35.62 -31.93 8.34
N VAL A 5 34.67 -31.36 7.59
CA VAL A 5 33.63 -30.46 8.14
C VAL A 5 32.62 -31.33 8.88
N HIS A 6 33.01 -31.79 10.06
CA HIS A 6 32.13 -32.39 11.04
C HIS A 6 31.45 -31.23 11.78
N THR A 7 30.22 -30.85 11.39
CA THR A 7 29.22 -30.10 12.19
C THR A 7 28.01 -29.69 11.33
N GLY A 8 27.50 -30.63 10.51
CA GLY A 8 26.31 -30.45 9.66
C GLY A 8 24.96 -30.48 10.39
N LYS A 9 24.81 -29.86 11.58
CA LYS A 9 23.55 -29.97 12.36
C LYS A 9 23.01 -28.66 12.97
N TYR A 10 23.73 -27.55 12.86
CA TYR A 10 23.26 -26.26 13.36
C TYR A 10 23.00 -25.21 12.27
N LEU A 11 23.46 -25.48 11.04
CA LEU A 11 23.31 -24.55 9.91
C LEU A 11 21.92 -24.57 9.25
N TRP A 12 21.02 -25.45 9.70
CA TRP A 12 19.64 -25.56 9.18
C TRP A 12 18.60 -24.82 10.05
N PHE A 13 18.99 -24.34 11.23
CA PHE A 13 18.05 -23.74 12.20
C PHE A 13 18.08 -22.21 12.25
N LEU A 14 19.01 -21.55 11.55
CA LEU A 14 19.22 -20.10 11.66
C LEU A 14 18.56 -19.26 10.56
N THR A 15 17.68 -19.83 9.74
CA THR A 15 17.10 -19.16 8.56
C THR A 15 15.62 -18.77 8.69
N VAL A 16 15.02 -18.89 9.88
CA VAL A 16 13.58 -18.69 10.09
C VAL A 16 13.28 -17.51 11.03
N LEU A 17 13.99 -16.38 10.89
CA LEU A 17 13.69 -15.18 11.68
C LEU A 17 14.10 -13.94 10.89
N LEU A 18 13.37 -13.57 9.83
CA LEU A 18 13.33 -12.18 9.32
C LEU A 18 12.25 -12.02 8.24
N GLY A 19 10.99 -12.06 8.66
CA GLY A 19 9.83 -11.77 7.81
C GLY A 19 8.89 -10.81 8.52
N CYS A 20 9.40 -9.70 9.06
CA CYS A 20 8.55 -8.62 9.53
C CYS A 20 8.14 -7.83 8.29
N THR A 21 7.00 -8.16 7.67
CA THR A 21 6.41 -7.28 6.65
C THR A 21 5.93 -6.04 7.40
N ALA A 22 6.73 -4.98 7.38
CA ALA A 22 6.29 -3.69 7.86
C ALA A 22 5.02 -3.32 7.08
N THR A 23 3.88 -3.26 7.77
CA THR A 23 2.67 -2.68 7.18
C THR A 23 2.99 -1.21 6.94
N ALA A 24 3.04 -0.79 5.68
CA ALA A 24 3.28 0.60 5.33
C ALA A 24 2.22 1.47 6.03
N LEU A 25 2.68 2.45 6.82
CA LEU A 25 1.80 3.41 7.46
C LEU A 25 1.17 4.30 6.40
N CYS A 26 -0.07 4.71 6.62
CA CYS A 26 -0.79 5.58 5.71
C CYS A 26 -1.09 6.91 6.39
N TYR A 27 -1.12 7.98 5.59
CA TYR A 27 -1.19 9.35 6.03
C TYR A 27 -2.25 10.10 5.24
N THR A 28 -3.10 10.82 5.95
CA THR A 28 -3.99 11.84 5.39
C THR A 28 -3.18 13.00 4.78
N PRO A 29 -3.79 13.85 3.95
CA PRO A 29 -3.07 14.97 3.30
C PRO A 29 -2.50 16.01 4.25
N ASP A 30 -2.96 16.05 5.50
CA ASP A 30 -2.42 16.90 6.56
C ASP A 30 -1.20 16.26 7.27
N GLY A 31 -0.82 15.04 6.88
CA GLY A 31 0.26 14.26 7.49
C GLY A 31 -0.17 13.45 8.72
N SER A 32 -1.45 13.51 9.12
CA SER A 32 -1.98 12.69 10.21
C SER A 32 -2.10 11.22 9.79
N LEU A 33 -1.80 10.29 10.71
CA LEU A 33 -1.90 8.84 10.48
C LEU A 33 -3.35 8.41 10.19
N SER A 34 -3.50 7.48 9.24
CA SER A 34 -4.75 6.80 8.89
C SER A 34 -4.69 5.32 9.24
N ASN A 35 -5.85 4.70 9.41
CA ASN A 35 -6.00 3.25 9.57
C ASN A 35 -6.25 2.53 8.23
N ASP A 36 -6.16 3.25 7.11
CA ASP A 36 -6.25 2.66 5.78
C ASP A 36 -5.11 1.69 5.52
N LEU A 37 -5.30 0.79 4.56
CA LEU A 37 -4.35 -0.24 4.19
C LEU A 37 -3.68 0.11 2.87
N SER A 38 -2.35 0.00 2.82
CA SER A 38 -1.59 0.19 1.57
C SER A 38 -2.04 -0.80 0.50
N CYS A 39 -2.32 -0.27 -0.69
CA CYS A 39 -2.65 -1.05 -1.88
C CYS A 39 -1.46 -1.88 -2.40
N ASP A 40 -0.24 -1.42 -2.16
CA ASP A 40 0.99 -2.16 -2.40
C ASP A 40 1.89 -2.08 -1.15
N PRO A 41 1.86 -3.10 -0.27
CA PRO A 41 2.66 -3.10 0.96
C PRO A 41 4.17 -3.32 0.70
N THR A 42 4.56 -3.56 -0.56
CA THR A 42 5.97 -3.76 -0.95
C THR A 42 6.56 -2.55 -1.65
N ALA A 43 5.70 -1.67 -2.18
CA ALA A 43 6.12 -0.39 -2.75
C ALA A 43 6.57 0.57 -1.65
N ASN A 44 7.51 1.45 -2.00
CA ASN A 44 7.91 2.54 -1.11
C ASN A 44 6.75 3.53 -0.94
N GLU A 45 6.06 3.82 -2.05
CA GLU A 45 4.93 4.74 -2.10
C GLU A 45 3.72 4.08 -2.76
N SER A 46 2.57 4.15 -2.10
CA SER A 46 1.31 3.61 -2.60
C SER A 46 0.14 4.38 -2.00
N ILE A 47 -0.95 4.47 -2.76
CA ILE A 47 -2.24 4.82 -2.16
C ILE A 47 -2.64 3.78 -1.12
N CYS A 48 -3.45 4.22 -0.17
CA CYS A 48 -4.05 3.38 0.85
C CYS A 48 -5.57 3.53 0.81
N CYS A 49 -6.28 2.43 0.96
CA CYS A 49 -7.73 2.39 0.97
C CYS A 49 -8.28 1.92 2.30
N GLU A 50 -9.43 2.47 2.68
CA GLU A 50 -10.18 1.97 3.83
C GLU A 50 -10.52 0.48 3.64
N MET A 51 -10.58 -0.27 4.73
CA MET A 51 -11.03 -1.67 4.68
C MET A 51 -12.42 -1.78 4.04
N GLY A 52 -12.60 -2.75 3.13
CA GLY A 52 -13.83 -2.90 2.33
C GLY A 52 -13.85 -2.07 1.04
N PHE A 53 -12.73 -1.44 0.68
CA PHE A 53 -12.50 -0.82 -0.62
C PHE A 53 -11.46 -1.61 -1.41
N SER A 54 -11.63 -1.60 -2.73
CA SER A 54 -10.70 -2.17 -3.71
C SER A 54 -9.76 -1.11 -4.25
N CYS A 55 -8.48 -1.47 -4.35
CA CYS A 55 -7.46 -0.67 -5.00
C CYS A 55 -7.59 -0.77 -6.52
N THR A 56 -7.61 0.37 -7.20
CA THR A 56 -7.68 0.41 -8.67
C THR A 56 -6.32 0.77 -9.27
N SER A 57 -6.05 0.33 -10.50
CA SER A 57 -4.81 0.65 -11.23
C SER A 57 -4.64 2.16 -11.48
N SER A 58 -5.73 2.92 -11.42
CA SER A 58 -5.73 4.38 -11.55
C SER A 58 -5.47 5.11 -10.22
N ARG A 59 -5.04 4.39 -9.17
CA ARG A 59 -4.70 4.95 -7.85
C ARG A 59 -5.89 5.61 -7.15
N PHE A 60 -7.03 4.93 -7.23
CA PHE A 60 -8.24 5.27 -6.46
C PHE A 60 -8.76 4.08 -5.67
N CYS A 61 -9.56 4.38 -4.65
CA CYS A 61 -10.32 3.41 -3.87
C CYS A 61 -11.74 3.30 -4.44
N LEU A 62 -12.15 2.07 -4.73
CA LEU A 62 -13.49 1.75 -5.18
C LEU A 62 -14.21 0.96 -4.10
N LYS A 63 -15.40 1.42 -3.68
CA LYS A 63 -16.19 0.71 -2.67
C LYS A 63 -16.57 -0.67 -3.20
N GLU A 64 -16.53 -1.70 -2.36
CA GLU A 64 -17.09 -3.00 -2.74
C GLU A 64 -18.56 -2.86 -3.17
N GLY A 65 -18.92 -3.60 -4.23
CA GLY A 65 -20.25 -3.51 -4.85
C GLY A 65 -20.48 -2.28 -5.74
N HIS A 66 -19.52 -1.35 -5.84
CA HIS A 66 -19.59 -0.22 -6.78
C HIS A 66 -18.89 -0.46 -8.12
N ALA A 67 -18.33 -1.65 -8.34
CA ALA A 67 -17.76 -2.03 -9.63
C ALA A 67 -18.84 -2.49 -10.62
N ASN A 68 -18.75 -2.02 -11.87
CA ASN A 68 -19.46 -2.57 -13.01
C ASN A 68 -18.75 -3.84 -13.53
N SER A 69 -19.30 -4.47 -14.57
CA SER A 69 -18.74 -5.70 -15.16
C SER A 69 -17.33 -5.56 -15.73
N SER A 70 -16.83 -4.33 -15.92
CA SER A 70 -15.47 -4.03 -16.37
C SER A 70 -14.51 -3.66 -15.23
N GLY A 71 -14.95 -3.73 -13.96
CA GLY A 71 -14.13 -3.38 -12.79
C GLY A 71 -13.99 -1.86 -12.55
N LEU A 72 -14.81 -1.04 -13.23
CA LEU A 72 -14.85 0.41 -13.04
C LEU A 72 -16.04 0.82 -12.19
N ALA A 73 -16.04 2.03 -11.61
CA ALA A 73 -17.20 2.52 -10.88
C ALA A 73 -18.44 2.59 -11.79
N PHE A 74 -19.58 2.00 -11.39
CA PHE A 74 -20.80 2.03 -12.21
C PHE A 74 -21.40 3.44 -12.35
N ASP A 75 -21.15 4.31 -11.38
CA ASP A 75 -21.58 5.70 -11.30
C ASP A 75 -20.44 6.69 -11.62
N GLY A 76 -19.24 6.18 -11.95
CA GLY A 76 -18.04 6.99 -12.18
C GLY A 76 -17.46 7.61 -10.91
N VAL A 77 -17.92 7.22 -9.71
CA VAL A 77 -17.46 7.78 -8.45
C VAL A 77 -16.30 6.96 -7.89
N TYR A 78 -15.19 7.65 -7.63
CA TYR A 78 -13.99 7.08 -7.04
C TYR A 78 -13.62 7.85 -5.78
N ILE A 79 -13.12 7.14 -4.77
CA ILE A 79 -12.62 7.76 -3.55
C ILE A 79 -11.11 7.95 -3.65
N ARG A 80 -10.65 9.15 -3.31
CA ARG A 80 -9.25 9.41 -3.02
C ARG A 80 -8.92 8.78 -1.67
N GLY A 81 -8.07 7.78 -1.68
CA GLY A 81 -7.54 7.17 -0.46
C GLY A 81 -6.54 8.08 0.27
N THR A 82 -5.91 7.55 1.31
CA THR A 82 -4.72 8.14 1.93
C THR A 82 -3.45 7.64 1.23
N CYS A 83 -2.26 8.02 1.70
CA CYS A 83 -1.02 7.57 1.08
C CYS A 83 0.05 7.16 2.08
N THR A 84 0.97 6.28 1.69
CA THR A 84 2.15 5.96 2.48
C THR A 84 3.18 7.10 2.56
N ASP A 85 3.14 8.04 1.60
CA ASP A 85 3.96 9.25 1.64
C ASP A 85 3.31 10.29 2.56
N SER A 86 3.90 10.52 3.73
CA SER A 86 3.44 11.55 4.65
C SER A 86 3.53 12.98 4.08
N SER A 87 4.37 13.21 3.06
CA SER A 87 4.53 14.52 2.42
C SER A 87 3.55 14.78 1.28
N TRP A 88 2.87 13.73 0.78
CA TRP A 88 1.98 13.80 -0.39
C TRP A 88 2.64 14.39 -1.65
N ALA A 89 3.97 14.29 -1.76
CA ALA A 89 4.74 14.76 -2.91
C ALA A 89 4.89 13.67 -3.99
N SER A 90 4.70 12.42 -3.61
CA SER A 90 4.88 11.26 -4.48
C SER A 90 3.79 11.16 -5.54
N ALA A 91 4.18 10.90 -6.78
CA ALA A 91 3.24 10.73 -7.90
C ALA A 91 2.24 9.60 -7.65
N GLU A 92 2.65 8.57 -6.91
CA GLU A 92 1.83 7.41 -6.55
C GLU A 92 0.66 7.76 -5.62
N CYS A 93 0.78 8.81 -4.79
CA CYS A 93 -0.29 9.27 -3.92
C CYS A 93 -1.36 10.09 -4.66
N GLY A 94 -1.00 10.60 -5.84
CA GLY A 94 -1.69 11.72 -6.45
C GLY A 94 -1.54 13.01 -5.61
N GLY A 95 -1.55 14.16 -6.27
CA GLY A 95 -1.54 15.43 -5.54
C GLY A 95 -2.76 15.59 -4.63
N ASN A 96 -2.59 16.34 -3.54
CA ASN A 96 -3.69 16.70 -2.65
C ASN A 96 -4.79 17.46 -3.41
N CYS A 97 -6.06 17.16 -3.16
CA CYS A 97 -7.16 18.00 -3.62
C CYS A 97 -7.11 19.32 -2.86
N VAL A 98 -6.37 20.30 -3.36
CA VAL A 98 -6.44 21.67 -2.83
C VAL A 98 -7.86 22.17 -3.05
N LYS A 99 -8.53 22.62 -1.98
CA LYS A 99 -9.81 23.32 -2.10
C LYS A 99 -9.54 24.61 -2.88
N GLY A 100 -9.73 24.55 -4.19
CA GLY A 100 -9.50 25.65 -5.12
C GLY A 100 -10.36 25.46 -6.36
N ILE A 101 -10.87 26.58 -6.89
CA ILE A 101 -11.59 26.61 -8.17
C ILE A 101 -10.64 26.07 -9.24
N VAL A 102 -11.03 24.96 -9.87
CA VAL A 102 -10.40 24.47 -11.10
C VAL A 102 -10.81 25.46 -12.21
N PRO A 103 -9.87 26.12 -12.91
CA PRO A 103 -10.22 26.96 -14.06
C PRO A 103 -10.82 26.16 -15.21
#